data_AF-A0A7J4V9S1-F1
#
_entry.id   AF-A0A7J4V9S1-F1
#
_cell.length_a   1.000
_cell.length_b   1.000
_cell.length_c   1.000
_cell.angle_alpha   90.00
_cell.angle_beta   90.00
_cell.angle_gamma   90.00
#
_symmetry.space_group_name_H-M   'P 1'
#
loop_
_entity.id
_entity.type
_entity.pdbx_description
1 polymer ?
#
loop_
_entity_poly.entity_id
_entity_poly.type
_entity_poly.pdbx_seq_one_letter_code
_entity_poly.pdbx_strand_id
1 'polypeptide(L)'
;MSEFEKKISLEGVDLQKLLGPNDIHLQVLEEYFDSAIIVRGEQLILKGTQSEVERIEKIVKEMVYAINTSGRLKEQDVKLILELTTSGKQAKSDEDFDKIILYTKDDVIKARTPGQLQYLKTAMN
;
A
#
# COMPACT_ATOMS: atom_id res chain seq x y z
N MET A 1 -19.00 -18.33 5.70
CA MET A 1 -17.65 -17.76 5.63
C MET A 1 -17.38 -17.12 6.98
N SER A 2 -16.27 -17.45 7.62
CA SER A 2 -15.93 -16.88 8.93
C SER A 2 -15.43 -15.45 8.74
N GLU A 3 -16.02 -14.49 9.45
CA GLU A 3 -15.56 -13.10 9.48
C GLU A 3 -14.22 -13.05 10.22
N PHE A 4 -13.17 -12.56 9.56
CA PHE A 4 -11.84 -12.38 10.13
C PHE A 4 -11.66 -10.91 10.52
N GLU A 5 -11.22 -10.66 11.75
CA GLU A 5 -10.91 -9.32 12.24
C GLU A 5 -9.42 -9.19 12.53
N LYS A 6 -8.81 -8.09 12.05
CA LYS A 6 -7.42 -7.74 12.38
C LYS A 6 -7.33 -6.30 12.84
N LYS A 7 -6.55 -6.07 13.89
CA LYS A 7 -6.25 -4.73 14.42
C LYS A 7 -4.78 -4.42 14.19
N ILE A 8 -4.52 -3.24 13.66
CA ILE A 8 -3.18 -2.75 13.31
C ILE A 8 -3.00 -1.41 14.03
N SER A 9 -1.85 -1.24 14.68
CA SER A 9 -1.45 0.05 15.25
C SER A 9 -0.92 0.96 14.15
N LEU A 10 -1.39 2.20 14.13
CA LEU A 10 -0.93 3.28 13.26
C LEU A 10 -0.10 4.32 14.05
N GLU A 11 0.44 3.94 15.21
CA GLU A 11 1.31 4.80 16.01
C GLU A 11 2.51 5.28 15.18
N GLY A 12 2.76 6.60 15.19
CA GLY A 12 3.83 7.23 14.42
C GLY A 12 3.55 7.42 12.93
N VAL A 13 2.37 7.03 12.43
CA VAL A 13 1.94 7.27 11.04
C VAL A 13 1.29 8.64 10.93
N ASP A 14 1.62 9.39 9.87
CA ASP A 14 0.90 10.62 9.51
C ASP A 14 -0.48 10.25 8.93
N LEU A 15 -1.48 10.18 9.82
CA LEU A 15 -2.85 9.80 9.47
C LEU A 15 -3.49 10.72 8.44
N GLN A 16 -3.15 12.02 8.46
CA GLN A 16 -3.70 12.97 7.48
C GLN A 16 -3.23 12.63 6.07
N LYS A 17 -1.95 12.28 5.91
CA LYS A 17 -1.41 11.83 4.61
C LYS A 17 -1.91 10.43 4.23
N LEU A 18 -2.09 9.55 5.21
CA LEU A 18 -2.57 8.18 4.97
C LEU A 18 -4.01 8.19 4.44
N LEU A 19 -4.93 8.88 5.13
CA LEU A 19 -6.34 8.95 4.73
C LEU A 19 -6.55 9.86 3.52
N GLY A 20 -5.72 10.89 3.38
CA GLY A 20 -5.84 11.88 2.33
C GLY A 20 -6.96 12.90 2.59
N PRO A 21 -7.10 13.91 1.73
CA PRO A 21 -8.14 14.93 1.87
C PRO A 21 -9.53 14.30 1.75
N ASN A 22 -10.42 14.58 2.71
CA ASN A 22 -11.77 14.01 2.80
C ASN A 22 -11.77 12.46 2.75
N ASP A 23 -10.74 11.83 3.31
CA ASP A 23 -10.58 10.37 3.37
C ASP A 23 -10.55 9.68 2.00
N ILE A 24 -10.17 10.41 0.94
CA ILE A 24 -10.19 9.91 -0.44
C ILE A 24 -9.38 8.61 -0.63
N HIS A 25 -8.28 8.41 0.10
CA HIS A 25 -7.51 7.17 0.01
C HIS A 25 -8.23 5.99 0.64
N LEU A 26 -8.96 6.22 1.74
CA LEU A 26 -9.79 5.20 2.37
C LEU A 26 -10.95 4.80 1.46
N GLN A 27 -11.62 5.79 0.84
CA GLN A 27 -12.69 5.56 -0.13
C GLN A 27 -12.23 4.68 -1.30
N VAL A 28 -11.03 4.90 -1.84
CA VAL A 28 -10.46 4.05 -2.90
C VAL A 28 -10.31 2.59 -2.46
N LEU A 29 -9.95 2.33 -1.20
CA LEU A 29 -9.86 0.97 -0.67
C LEU A 29 -11.25 0.35 -0.47
N GLU A 30 -12.19 1.12 0.07
CA GLU A 30 -13.59 0.69 0.29
C GLU A 30 -14.34 0.41 -1.02
N GLU A 31 -14.01 1.10 -2.11
CA GLU A 31 -14.56 0.81 -3.45
C GLU A 31 -14.05 -0.51 -4.04
N TYR A 32 -12.88 -0.98 -3.59
CA TYR A 32 -12.21 -2.15 -4.17
C TYR A 32 -12.42 -3.44 -3.37
N PHE A 33 -12.66 -3.34 -2.06
CA PHE A 33 -12.80 -4.49 -1.16
C PHE A 33 -14.19 -4.51 -0.54
N ASP A 34 -14.75 -5.72 -0.37
CA ASP A 34 -16.01 -5.90 0.39
C ASP A 34 -15.77 -5.87 1.91
N SER A 35 -14.49 -5.86 2.32
CA SER A 35 -14.06 -5.80 3.72
C SER A 35 -14.26 -4.41 4.32
N ALA A 36 -14.71 -4.35 5.57
CA ALA A 36 -14.83 -3.10 6.31
C ALA A 36 -13.45 -2.63 6.82
N ILE A 37 -13.14 -1.36 6.53
CA ILE A 37 -11.89 -0.71 6.91
C ILE A 37 -12.24 0.45 7.85
N ILE A 38 -11.85 0.35 9.12
CA ILE A 38 -12.29 1.28 10.17
C ILE A 38 -11.06 1.90 10.82
N VAL A 39 -10.96 3.23 10.75
CA VAL A 39 -9.88 3.98 11.42
C VAL A 39 -10.44 4.70 12.65
N ARG A 40 -9.84 4.46 13.82
CA ARG A 40 -10.22 5.07 15.09
C ARG A 40 -8.97 5.49 15.87
N GLY A 41 -8.69 6.80 15.88
CA GLY A 41 -7.44 7.31 16.43
C GLY A 41 -6.25 6.68 15.71
N GLU A 42 -5.33 6.09 16.48
CA GLU A 42 -4.16 5.39 15.95
C GLU A 42 -4.39 3.88 15.75
N GLN A 43 -5.65 3.44 15.60
CA GLN A 43 -5.97 2.05 15.29
C GLN A 43 -6.68 1.91 13.96
N LEU A 44 -6.20 0.97 13.15
CA LEU A 44 -6.87 0.46 11.97
C LEU A 44 -7.47 -0.92 12.28
N ILE A 45 -8.76 -1.08 12.03
CA ILE A 45 -9.50 -2.32 12.22
C ILE A 45 -10.00 -2.77 10.86
N LEU A 46 -9.62 -3.98 10.47
CA LEU A 46 -10.00 -4.62 9.22
C LEU A 46 -10.93 -5.79 9.51
N LYS A 47 -12.07 -5.88 8.82
CA LYS A 47 -13.03 -6.97 8.97
C LYS A 47 -13.47 -7.49 7.60
N GLY A 48 -13.37 -8.79 7.39
CA GLY A 48 -13.84 -9.41 6.15
C GLY A 48 -13.26 -10.80 5.95
N THR A 49 -12.97 -11.17 4.72
CA THR A 49 -12.30 -12.45 4.45
C THR A 49 -10.82 -12.36 4.83
N GLN A 50 -10.24 -13.46 5.31
CA GLN A 50 -8.80 -13.47 5.67
C GLN A 50 -7.91 -12.98 4.51
N SER A 51 -8.20 -13.44 3.29
CA SER A 51 -7.47 -13.05 2.08
C SER A 51 -7.53 -11.56 1.78
N GLU A 52 -8.67 -10.90 1.98
CA GLU A 52 -8.81 -9.46 1.78
C GLU A 52 -8.13 -8.68 2.89
N VAL A 53 -8.30 -9.09 4.15
CA VAL A 53 -7.68 -8.44 5.30
C VAL A 53 -6.15 -8.45 5.16
N GLU A 54 -5.55 -9.57 4.74
CA GLU A 54 -4.12 -9.67 4.48
C GLU A 54 -3.67 -8.78 3.29
N ARG A 55 -4.51 -8.60 2.27
CA ARG A 55 -4.21 -7.71 1.13
C ARG A 55 -4.30 -6.24 1.53
N ILE A 56 -5.34 -5.84 2.26
CA ILE A 56 -5.52 -4.47 2.73
C ILE A 56 -4.37 -4.08 3.66
N GLU A 57 -3.97 -4.98 4.57
CA GLU A 57 -2.80 -4.74 5.42
C GLU A 57 -1.53 -4.46 4.61
N LYS A 58 -1.27 -5.23 3.55
CA LYS A 58 -0.12 -5.01 2.67
C LYS A 58 -0.19 -3.65 1.98
N ILE A 59 -1.35 -3.31 1.42
CA ILE A 59 -1.56 -2.01 0.75
C ILE A 59 -1.33 -0.86 1.73
N VAL A 60 -1.85 -0.94 2.96
CA VAL A 60 -1.65 0.09 3.98
C VAL A 60 -0.17 0.24 4.35
N LYS A 61 0.58 -0.87 4.48
CA LYS A 61 2.03 -0.81 4.74
C LYS A 61 2.79 -0.11 3.60
N GLU A 62 2.44 -0.40 2.35
CA GLU A 62 3.01 0.29 1.18
C GLU A 62 2.67 1.79 1.17
N MET A 63 1.44 2.16 1.51
CA MET A 63 1.04 3.57 1.64
C MET A 63 1.86 4.29 2.71
N VAL A 64 2.05 3.67 3.88
CA VAL A 64 2.90 4.22 4.96
C VAL A 64 4.35 4.36 4.50
N TYR A 65 4.88 3.36 3.80
CA TYR A 65 6.23 3.41 3.24
C TYR A 65 6.39 4.52 2.20
N ALA A 66 5.41 4.71 1.32
CA ALA A 66 5.38 5.78 0.32
C ALA A 66 5.42 7.18 0.98
N ILE A 67 4.63 7.36 2.05
CA ILE A 67 4.59 8.59 2.85
C ILE A 67 5.95 8.85 3.50
N ASN A 68 6.54 7.83 4.12
CA ASN A 68 7.83 7.96 4.80
C ASN A 68 9.00 8.22 3.84
N THR A 69 8.93 7.68 2.62
CA THR A 69 10.00 7.81 1.61
C THR A 69 9.91 9.10 0.80
N SER A 70 8.71 9.44 0.30
CA SER A 70 8.52 10.60 -0.58
C SER A 70 7.96 11.84 0.14
N GLY A 71 7.45 11.68 1.36
CA GLY A 71 6.80 12.75 2.11
C GLY A 71 5.35 13.04 1.68
N ARG A 72 4.83 12.37 0.65
CA ARG A 72 3.50 12.59 0.08
C ARG A 72 2.84 11.27 -0.36
N LEU A 73 1.53 11.28 -0.52
CA LEU A 73 0.75 10.18 -1.10
C LEU A 73 -0.43 10.81 -1.85
N LYS A 74 -0.58 10.49 -3.15
CA LYS A 74 -1.71 10.92 -3.97
C LYS A 74 -2.65 9.76 -4.24
N GLU A 75 -3.90 10.06 -4.57
CA GLU A 75 -4.90 9.06 -4.97
C GLU A 75 -4.41 8.12 -6.10
N GLN A 76 -3.66 8.67 -7.08
CA GLN A 76 -3.08 7.88 -8.18
C GLN A 76 -2.04 6.87 -7.68
N ASP A 77 -1.27 7.23 -6.65
CA ASP A 77 -0.28 6.35 -6.03
C ASP A 77 -0.99 5.20 -5.30
N VAL A 78 -2.09 5.50 -4.59
CA VAL A 78 -2.92 4.48 -3.92
C VAL A 78 -3.49 3.49 -4.94
N LYS A 79 -4.06 3.99 -6.05
CA LYS A 79 -4.57 3.13 -7.13
C LYS A 79 -3.46 2.27 -7.73
N LEU A 80 -2.25 2.82 -7.89
CA LEU A 80 -1.10 2.07 -8.40
C LEU A 80 -0.66 0.97 -7.42
N ILE A 81 -0.52 1.27 -6.12
CA ILE A 81 -0.20 0.30 -5.07
C ILE A 81 -1.23 -0.84 -5.11
N LEU A 82 -2.51 -0.48 -5.22
CA LEU A 82 -3.61 -1.42 -5.30
C LEU A 82 -3.51 -2.32 -6.54
N GLU A 83 -3.31 -1.75 -7.74
CA GLU A 83 -3.13 -2.53 -8.98
C GLU A 83 -1.96 -3.50 -8.90
N LEU A 84 -0.82 -3.07 -8.34
CA LEU A 84 0.38 -3.90 -8.20
C LEU A 84 0.19 -5.03 -7.19
N THR A 85 -0.50 -4.76 -6.09
CA THR A 85 -0.78 -5.77 -5.05
C THR A 85 -1.85 -6.78 -5.48
N THR A 86 -2.73 -6.41 -6.40
CA THR A 86 -3.85 -7.25 -6.88
C THR A 86 -3.50 -8.02 -8.15
N SER A 87 -2.79 -7.41 -9.10
CA SER A 87 -2.37 -8.02 -10.37
C SER A 87 -1.14 -8.93 -10.25
N GLY A 88 -0.44 -8.87 -9.13
CA GLY A 88 0.73 -9.69 -8.83
C GLY A 88 0.38 -11.18 -8.72
N LYS A 89 0.58 -11.93 -9.81
CA LYS A 89 0.91 -13.37 -9.74
C LYS A 89 1.99 -13.55 -8.68
N GLN A 90 1.65 -14.20 -7.56
CA GLN A 90 2.59 -14.79 -6.58
C GLN A 90 3.99 -14.14 -6.57
N ALA A 91 4.11 -12.89 -6.10
CA ALA A 91 5.41 -12.39 -5.70
C ALA A 91 5.79 -13.14 -4.41
N LYS A 92 6.53 -14.24 -4.58
CA LYS A 92 7.06 -15.10 -3.52
C LYS A 92 8.25 -14.41 -2.85
N SER A 93 8.04 -13.31 -2.16
CA SER A 93 8.93 -12.74 -1.13
C SER A 93 8.52 -11.30 -0.83
N ASP A 94 8.53 -10.93 0.45
CA ASP A 94 8.36 -9.53 0.89
C ASP A 94 9.49 -8.63 0.33
N GLU A 95 10.66 -9.19 -0.02
CA GLU A 95 11.82 -8.47 -0.58
C GLU A 95 11.66 -8.01 -2.04
N ASP A 96 10.67 -8.53 -2.78
CA ASP A 96 10.45 -8.13 -4.18
C ASP A 96 9.45 -6.98 -4.32
N PHE A 97 8.61 -6.71 -3.30
CA PHE A 97 7.73 -5.54 -3.30
C PHE A 97 8.51 -4.24 -3.11
N ASP A 98 9.52 -4.23 -2.23
CA ASP A 98 10.47 -3.12 -2.03
C ASP A 98 11.17 -2.68 -3.33
N LYS A 99 11.26 -3.57 -4.33
CA LYS A 99 11.89 -3.28 -5.63
C LYS A 99 10.93 -2.79 -6.70
N ILE A 100 9.61 -3.00 -6.55
CA ILE A 100 8.64 -2.72 -7.62
C ILE A 100 8.16 -1.27 -7.59
N ILE A 101 8.10 -0.64 -6.41
CA ILE A 101 7.66 0.74 -6.27
C ILE A 101 8.82 1.62 -5.81
N LEU A 102 9.54 2.19 -6.78
CA LEU A 102 10.61 3.13 -6.48
C LEU A 102 10.01 4.53 -6.30
N TYR A 103 9.87 4.96 -5.05
CA TYR A 103 9.42 6.31 -4.71
C TYR A 103 10.59 7.28 -4.80
N THR A 104 10.51 8.28 -5.69
CA THR A 104 11.45 9.42 -5.69
C THR A 104 10.77 10.66 -5.09
N LYS A 105 11.54 11.68 -4.71
CA LYS A 105 11.01 12.95 -4.15
C LYS A 105 9.96 13.62 -5.06
N ASP A 106 10.03 13.39 -6.37
CA ASP A 106 9.19 14.07 -7.35
C ASP A 106 8.24 13.16 -8.13
N ASP A 107 8.44 11.83 -8.16
CA ASP A 107 7.55 10.90 -8.88
C ASP A 107 7.67 9.43 -8.44
N VAL A 108 6.59 8.66 -8.62
CA VAL A 108 6.61 7.19 -8.43
C VAL A 108 7.17 6.55 -9.70
N ILE A 109 8.44 6.12 -9.67
CA ILE A 109 9.04 5.42 -10.80
C ILE A 109 8.53 3.99 -10.78
N LYS A 110 7.54 3.72 -11.64
CA LYS A 110 7.06 2.38 -11.96
C LYS A 110 8.22 1.57 -12.55
N ALA A 111 8.74 0.59 -11.81
CA ALA A 111 9.63 -0.43 -12.38
C ALA A 111 8.77 -1.33 -13.30
N ARG A 112 8.61 -0.92 -14.56
CA ARG A 112 7.59 -1.51 -15.44
C ARG A 112 8.07 -2.77 -16.16
N THR A 113 9.36 -3.16 -16.04
CA THR A 113 9.91 -4.34 -16.74
C THR A 113 11.12 -4.96 -16.02
N PRO A 114 11.40 -6.28 -16.23
CA PRO A 114 12.56 -6.99 -15.65
C PRO A 114 13.91 -6.33 -15.97
N GLY A 115 14.04 -5.69 -17.13
CA GLY A 115 15.27 -4.98 -17.52
C GLY A 115 15.55 -3.72 -16.70
N GLN A 116 14.51 -3.09 -16.15
CA GLN A 116 14.65 -1.88 -15.33
C GLN A 116 15.17 -2.21 -13.92
N LEU A 117 14.78 -3.36 -13.36
CA LEU A 117 15.35 -3.90 -12.11
C LEU A 117 16.86 -4.15 -12.22
N GLN A 118 17.31 -4.61 -13.39
CA GLN A 118 18.72 -4.88 -13.64
C GLN A 118 19.54 -3.58 -13.78
N TYR A 119 18.94 -2.54 -14.36
CA TYR A 119 19.57 -1.21 -14.44
C TYR A 119 19.71 -0.58 -13.05
N LEU A 120 18.69 -0.72 -12.20
CA LEU A 120 18.67 -0.17 -10.84
C LEU A 120 19.70 -0.85 -9.93
N LYS A 121 19.84 -2.18 -10.02
CA LYS A 121 20.92 -2.93 -9.36
C LYS A 121 22.31 -2.49 -9.76
N THR A 122 22.48 -2.00 -11.00
CA THR A 122 23.78 -1.55 -11.51
C THR A 122 24.08 -0.12 -11.07
N ALA A 123 23.06 0.72 -10.86
CA ALA A 123 23.22 2.11 -10.47
C ALA A 123 23.42 2.35 -8.95
N MET A 124 23.14 1.35 -8.12
CA MET A 124 23.30 1.41 -6.65
C MET A 124 24.57 0.73 -6.13
N ASN A 125 25.50 0.35 -7.01
CA ASN A 125 26.82 -0.19 -6.68
C ASN A 125 27.93 0.81 -7.03
#